data_AF-A0A6B3FZW1-F1
#
_entry.id   AF-A0A6B3FZW1-F1
#
_cell.length_a   1.000
_cell.length_b   1.000
_cell.length_c   1.000
_cell.angle_alpha   90.00
_cell.angle_beta   90.00
_cell.angle_gamma   90.00
#
_symmetry.space_group_name_H-M   'P 1'
#
loop_
_entity.id
_entity.type
_entity.pdbx_description
1 polymer ?
#
loop_
_entity_poly.entity_id
_entity_poly.type
_entity_poly.pdbx_seq_one_letter_code
_entity_poly.pdbx_strand_id
1 'polypeptide(L)'
;LVVAAAGNVDHATVVRQVRRAFEKAGALSRTDAVPMAPREGSRTLRAAGKVELLNRKTEQAHVVLGMPGLARTDDRRWALGVLNTALGGGMSSRLFQEVREKRGLAYSVYSYTSGFADCG
;
A
#
# COMPACT_ATOMS: atom_id res chain seq x y z
N LEU A 1 4.11 11.45 -15.34
CA LEU A 1 2.81 11.80 -14.72
C LEU A 1 1.74 10.94 -15.35
N VAL A 2 0.76 10.46 -14.58
CA VAL A 2 -0.40 9.73 -15.10
C VAL A 2 -1.66 10.45 -14.59
N VAL A 3 -2.63 10.69 -15.47
CA VAL A 3 -3.95 11.22 -15.10
C VAL A 3 -4.95 10.08 -15.14
N ALA A 4 -5.65 9.83 -14.03
CA ALA A 4 -6.69 8.80 -13.94
C ALA A 4 -8.06 9.46 -13.72
N ALA A 5 -9.08 9.00 -14.45
CA ALA A 5 -10.46 9.42 -14.30
C ALA A 5 -11.36 8.18 -14.29
N ALA A 6 -12.33 8.13 -13.38
CA ALA A 6 -13.28 7.03 -13.26
C ALA A 6 -14.68 7.58 -13.01
N GLY A 7 -15.70 6.97 -13.62
CA GLY A 7 -17.09 7.41 -13.55
C GLY A 7 -17.73 7.45 -14.94
N ASN A 8 -18.87 8.15 -15.06
CA ASN A 8 -19.56 8.34 -16.33
C ASN A 8 -18.85 9.43 -17.17
N VAL A 9 -17.72 9.08 -17.76
CA VAL A 9 -16.88 10.00 -18.54
C VAL A 9 -16.56 9.43 -19.91
N ASP A 10 -16.57 10.29 -20.92
CA ASP A 10 -16.06 9.96 -22.24
C ASP A 10 -14.53 10.16 -22.28
N HIS A 11 -13.79 9.10 -22.66
CA HIS A 11 -12.33 9.11 -22.69
C HIS A 11 -11.78 10.25 -23.56
N ALA A 12 -12.33 10.42 -24.77
CA ALA A 12 -11.85 11.44 -25.70
C ALA A 12 -12.05 12.85 -25.13
N THR A 13 -13.16 13.08 -24.44
CA THR A 13 -13.48 14.36 -23.77
C THR A 13 -12.50 14.65 -22.64
N VAL A 14 -12.19 13.67 -21.79
CA VAL A 14 -11.18 13.82 -20.73
C VAL A 14 -9.80 14.15 -21.32
N VAL A 15 -9.36 13.40 -22.33
CA VAL A 15 -8.06 13.64 -22.98
C VAL A 15 -7.98 15.05 -23.56
N ARG A 16 -9.03 15.52 -24.25
CA ARG A 16 -9.09 16.89 -24.79
C ARG A 16 -8.99 17.96 -23.70
N GLN A 17 -9.73 17.80 -22.61
CA GLN A 17 -9.72 18.76 -21.50
C GLN A 17 -8.36 18.80 -20.78
N VAL A 18 -7.78 17.65 -20.50
CA VAL A 18 -6.45 17.53 -19.89
C VAL A 18 -5.39 18.16 -20.80
N ARG A 19 -5.40 17.84 -22.11
CA ARG A 19 -4.46 18.45 -23.06
C ARG A 19 -4.55 19.97 -23.04
N ARG A 20 -5.76 20.52 -23.16
CA ARG A 20 -5.99 21.98 -23.14
C ARG A 20 -5.49 22.63 -21.85
N ALA A 21 -5.70 21.99 -20.70
CA ALA A 21 -5.23 22.50 -19.42
C ALA A 21 -3.70 22.53 -19.34
N PHE A 22 -3.04 21.46 -19.80
CA PHE A 22 -1.58 21.36 -19.79
C PHE A 22 -0.91 22.29 -20.81
N GLU A 23 -1.53 22.51 -21.97
CA GLU A 23 -1.11 23.53 -22.95
C GLU A 23 -1.15 24.92 -22.34
N LYS A 24 -2.28 25.29 -21.71
CA LYS A 24 -2.44 26.59 -21.04
C LYS A 24 -1.41 26.79 -19.93
N ALA A 25 -1.01 25.74 -19.24
CA ALA A 25 0.02 25.76 -18.20
C ALA A 25 1.46 25.77 -18.75
N GLY A 26 1.67 25.70 -20.07
CA GLY A 26 2.99 25.59 -20.67
C GLY A 26 3.70 24.24 -20.41
N ALA A 27 2.96 23.24 -19.94
CA ALA A 27 3.49 21.95 -19.49
C ALA A 27 3.70 20.93 -20.64
N LEU A 28 3.31 21.27 -21.88
CA LEU A 28 3.50 20.45 -23.07
C LEU A 28 4.59 20.98 -24.02
N SER A 29 5.53 21.78 -23.51
CA SER A 29 6.67 22.29 -24.30
C SER A 29 7.63 21.18 -24.74
N ARG A 30 7.63 20.03 -24.06
CA ARG A 30 8.38 18.82 -24.43
C ARG A 30 7.43 17.63 -24.55
N THR A 31 7.17 17.19 -25.78
CA THR A 31 6.25 16.07 -26.09
C THR A 31 6.97 14.84 -26.65
N ASP A 32 8.28 14.92 -26.84
CA ASP A 32 9.17 13.88 -27.31
C ASP A 32 9.70 12.97 -26.17
N ALA A 33 9.34 13.26 -24.92
CA ALA A 33 9.78 12.49 -23.78
C ALA A 33 9.18 11.08 -23.78
N VAL A 34 10.05 10.07 -23.68
CA VAL A 34 9.65 8.68 -23.49
C VAL A 34 9.25 8.47 -22.01
N PRO A 35 8.11 7.81 -21.72
CA PRO A 35 7.73 7.49 -20.34
C PRO A 35 8.82 6.66 -19.65
N MET A 36 9.15 7.02 -18.41
CA MET A 36 10.04 6.19 -17.59
C MET A 36 9.40 4.84 -17.34
N ALA A 37 10.19 3.77 -17.47
CA ALA A 37 9.76 2.43 -17.10
C ALA A 37 9.35 2.37 -15.62
N PRO A 38 8.40 1.49 -15.25
CA PRO A 38 8.07 1.24 -13.86
C PRO A 38 9.33 0.91 -13.05
N ARG A 39 9.37 1.34 -11.79
CA ARG A 39 10.40 0.85 -10.87
C ARG A 39 10.13 -0.62 -10.61
N GLU A 40 11.14 -1.44 -10.87
CA GLU A 40 11.12 -2.88 -10.70
C GLU A 40 12.32 -3.29 -9.84
N GLY A 41 12.16 -4.41 -9.15
CA GLY A 41 13.23 -5.01 -8.36
C GLY A 41 12.71 -6.16 -7.51
N SER A 42 13.63 -6.96 -7.00
CA SER A 42 13.36 -7.88 -5.92
C SER A 42 14.51 -7.78 -4.93
N ARG A 43 14.20 -7.39 -3.70
CA ARG A 43 15.16 -7.31 -2.61
C ARG A 43 14.77 -8.26 -1.51
N THR A 44 15.60 -9.27 -1.27
CA THR A 44 15.46 -10.10 -0.08
C THR A 44 15.99 -9.34 1.13
N LEU A 45 15.09 -8.92 2.01
CA LEU A 45 15.46 -8.36 3.30
C LEU A 45 15.61 -9.50 4.31
N ARG A 46 16.78 -9.59 4.94
CA ARG A 46 16.96 -10.38 6.16
C ARG A 46 16.95 -9.40 7.33
N ALA A 47 15.80 -9.30 8.00
CA ALA A 47 15.71 -8.50 9.20
C ALA A 47 16.38 -9.28 10.35
N ALA A 48 17.35 -8.66 11.03
CA ALA A 48 17.97 -9.23 12.23
C ALA A 48 17.04 -9.19 13.46
N GLY A 49 15.78 -8.78 13.30
CA GLY A 49 14.82 -8.58 14.41
C GLY A 49 15.26 -7.43 15.31
N LYS A 50 14.92 -6.19 14.93
CA LYS A 50 15.19 -5.02 15.79
C LYS A 50 13.94 -4.66 16.57
N VAL A 51 14.09 -4.44 17.87
CA VAL A 51 13.06 -3.84 18.72
C VAL A 51 13.44 -2.38 18.94
N GLU A 52 12.52 -1.48 18.63
CA GLU A 52 12.65 -0.05 18.94
C GLU A 52 11.49 0.35 19.86
N LEU A 53 11.83 1.03 20.96
CA LEU A 53 10.85 1.62 21.85
C LEU A 53 10.84 3.14 21.64
N LEU A 54 9.68 3.66 21.21
CA LEU A 54 9.48 5.09 21.04
C LEU A 54 8.50 5.59 22.09
N ASN A 55 9.01 6.31 23.09
CA ASN A 55 8.18 6.93 24.11
C ASN A 55 7.50 8.18 23.54
N ARG A 56 6.17 8.16 23.52
CA ARG A 56 5.32 9.31 23.19
C ARG A 56 4.29 9.48 24.30
N LYS A 57 3.87 10.72 24.55
CA LYS A 57 2.82 11.02 25.53
C LYS A 57 1.46 10.66 24.92
N THR A 58 1.06 9.40 25.08
CA THR A 58 -0.23 8.85 24.62
C THR A 58 -0.89 8.06 25.74
N GLU A 59 -2.21 7.97 25.70
CA GLU A 59 -3.01 7.21 26.69
C GLU A 59 -2.98 5.68 26.46
N GLN A 60 -2.44 5.24 25.33
CA GLN A 60 -2.38 3.83 24.92
C GLN A 60 -0.99 3.48 24.41
N ALA A 61 -0.61 2.22 24.63
CA ALA A 61 0.57 1.61 24.02
C ALA A 61 0.22 1.10 22.61
N HIS A 62 1.16 1.26 21.67
CA HIS A 62 1.04 0.75 20.32
C HIS A 62 2.16 -0.26 20.06
N VAL A 63 1.80 -1.43 19.53
CA VAL A 63 2.75 -2.48 19.14
C VAL A 63 2.68 -2.67 17.64
N VAL A 64 3.82 -2.61 16.97
CA VAL A 64 3.95 -2.85 15.53
C VAL A 64 4.94 -3.98 15.33
N LEU A 65 4.47 -5.06 14.70
CA LEU A 65 5.31 -6.17 14.27
C LEU A 65 5.41 -6.14 12.75
N GLY A 66 6.60 -5.81 12.25
CA GLY A 66 6.91 -5.80 10.83
C GLY A 66 7.76 -7.00 10.43
N MET A 67 7.49 -7.54 9.24
CA MET A 67 8.29 -8.59 8.62
C MET A 67 8.48 -8.26 7.13
N PRO A 68 9.58 -8.71 6.50
CA PRO A 68 9.70 -8.60 5.05
C PRO A 68 8.53 -9.28 4.36
N GLY A 69 7.83 -8.59 3.48
CA GLY A 69 6.87 -9.21 2.58
C GLY A 69 7.28 -9.07 1.12
N LEU A 70 6.28 -8.91 0.25
CA LEU A 70 6.42 -9.16 -1.18
C LEU A 70 6.41 -7.85 -1.98
N ALA A 71 7.22 -7.81 -3.03
CA ALA A 71 7.15 -6.72 -4.01
C ALA A 71 5.76 -6.66 -4.66
N ARG A 72 5.36 -5.46 -5.09
CA ARG A 72 4.05 -5.20 -5.71
C ARG A 72 3.80 -6.03 -6.97
N THR A 73 4.87 -6.43 -7.66
CA THR A 73 4.84 -7.23 -8.88
C THR A 73 4.96 -8.73 -8.62
N ASP A 74 5.21 -9.17 -7.38
CA ASP A 74 5.32 -10.60 -7.05
C ASP A 74 3.96 -11.31 -7.22
N ASP A 75 3.95 -12.47 -7.87
CA ASP A 75 2.72 -13.22 -8.14
C ASP A 75 2.09 -13.83 -6.88
N ARG A 76 2.89 -14.05 -5.83
CA ARG A 76 2.42 -14.55 -4.54
C ARG A 76 1.64 -13.50 -3.75
N ARG A 77 1.55 -12.24 -4.21
CA ARG A 77 0.79 -11.17 -3.54
C ARG A 77 -0.68 -11.54 -3.29
N TRP A 78 -1.27 -12.38 -4.15
CA TRP A 78 -2.64 -12.84 -3.99
C TRP A 78 -2.77 -13.84 -2.83
N ALA A 79 -1.84 -14.80 -2.74
CA ALA A 79 -1.76 -15.72 -1.62
C ALA A 79 -1.50 -14.97 -0.29
N LEU A 80 -0.63 -13.95 -0.32
CA LEU A 80 -0.40 -13.08 0.81
C LEU A 80 -1.67 -12.31 1.23
N GLY A 81 -2.48 -11.86 0.27
CA GLY A 81 -3.79 -11.24 0.54
C GLY A 81 -4.73 -12.17 1.30
N VAL A 82 -4.86 -13.44 0.85
CA VAL A 82 -5.68 -14.44 1.55
C VAL A 82 -5.18 -14.68 2.98
N LEU A 83 -3.85 -14.82 3.15
CA LEU A 83 -3.25 -14.96 4.47
C LEU A 83 -3.55 -13.75 5.36
N ASN A 84 -3.43 -12.53 4.83
CA ASN A 84 -3.71 -11.30 5.58
C ASN A 84 -5.18 -11.23 6.02
N THR A 85 -6.12 -11.62 5.15
CA THR A 85 -7.54 -11.69 5.49
C THR A 85 -7.79 -12.64 6.67
N ALA A 86 -7.21 -13.84 6.63
CA ALA A 86 -7.34 -14.83 7.70
C ALA A 86 -6.66 -14.40 9.01
N LEU A 87 -5.52 -13.70 8.91
CA LEU A 87 -4.75 -13.25 10.07
C LEU A 87 -5.41 -12.09 10.80
N GLY A 88 -5.74 -11.01 10.09
CA GLY A 88 -6.16 -9.75 10.70
C GLY A 88 -7.07 -8.86 9.84
N GLY A 89 -7.69 -9.40 8.77
CA GLY A 89 -8.46 -8.59 7.81
C GLY A 89 -9.91 -8.28 8.19
N GLY A 90 -10.38 -8.70 9.37
CA GLY A 90 -11.75 -8.45 9.80
C GLY A 90 -12.14 -9.13 11.10
N MET A 91 -13.43 -9.07 11.46
CA MET A 91 -13.93 -9.57 12.75
C MET A 91 -13.81 -11.10 12.91
N SER A 92 -13.83 -11.85 11.80
CA SER A 92 -13.64 -13.30 11.80
C SER A 92 -12.16 -13.72 11.78
N SER A 93 -11.23 -12.77 11.72
CA SER A 93 -9.79 -13.06 11.66
C SER A 93 -9.24 -13.59 12.98
N ARG A 94 -8.10 -14.30 12.91
CA ARG A 94 -7.46 -14.87 14.10
C ARG A 94 -7.10 -13.81 15.12
N LEU A 95 -6.50 -12.69 14.71
CA LEU A 95 -6.10 -11.62 15.63
C LEU A 95 -7.32 -11.01 16.33
N PHE A 96 -8.40 -10.75 15.59
CA PHE A 96 -9.61 -10.22 16.19
C PHE A 96 -10.20 -11.19 17.22
N GLN A 97 -10.37 -12.46 16.86
CA GLN A 97 -10.94 -13.46 17.75
C GLN A 97 -10.07 -13.71 18.99
N GLU A 98 -8.76 -13.83 18.81
CA GLU A 98 -7.86 -14.24 19.88
C GLU A 98 -7.44 -13.09 20.79
N VAL A 99 -7.16 -11.90 20.24
CA VAL A 99 -6.61 -10.78 21.01
C VAL A 99 -7.73 -9.88 21.54
N ARG A 100 -8.70 -9.54 20.68
CA ARG A 100 -9.77 -8.60 21.03
C ARG A 100 -10.97 -9.30 21.65
N GLU A 101 -11.50 -10.33 21.00
CA GLU A 101 -12.77 -10.95 21.45
C GLU A 101 -12.58 -11.82 22.70
N LYS A 102 -11.71 -12.85 22.63
CA LYS A 102 -11.54 -13.80 23.73
C LYS A 102 -10.79 -13.25 24.94
N ARG A 103 -9.83 -12.35 24.72
CA ARG A 103 -8.90 -11.87 25.77
C ARG A 103 -9.06 -10.40 26.14
N GLY A 104 -9.79 -9.61 25.35
CA GLY A 104 -10.01 -8.19 25.64
C GLY A 104 -8.73 -7.34 25.74
N LEU A 105 -7.61 -7.78 25.13
CA LEU A 105 -6.31 -7.16 25.32
C LEU A 105 -6.11 -5.88 24.51
N ALA A 106 -6.84 -5.74 23.41
CA ALA A 106 -6.71 -4.61 22.51
C ALA A 106 -8.08 -4.15 22.03
N TYR A 107 -8.28 -2.83 22.00
CA TYR A 107 -9.49 -2.24 21.41
C TYR A 107 -9.51 -2.42 19.88
N SER A 108 -8.34 -2.32 19.24
CA SER A 108 -8.14 -2.51 17.80
C SER A 108 -6.93 -3.40 17.55
N VAL A 109 -7.09 -4.36 16.65
CA VAL A 109 -6.04 -5.27 16.20
C VAL A 109 -6.32 -5.68 14.75
N TYR A 110 -5.31 -5.63 13.90
CA TYR A 110 -5.42 -5.96 12.48
C TYR A 110 -4.04 -6.25 11.88
N SER A 111 -4.03 -6.73 10.64
CA SER A 111 -2.81 -6.87 9.83
C SER A 111 -3.01 -6.26 8.46
N TYR A 112 -1.92 -5.83 7.84
CA TYR A 112 -1.90 -5.28 6.50
C TYR A 112 -0.59 -5.61 5.80
N THR A 113 -0.57 -5.47 4.48
CA THR A 113 0.56 -5.79 3.61
C THR A 113 0.87 -4.57 2.75
N SER A 114 2.15 -4.26 2.53
CA SER A 114 2.58 -3.09 1.76
C SER A 114 3.54 -3.50 0.66
N GLY A 115 3.08 -3.69 -0.58
CA GLY A 115 3.97 -4.03 -1.69
C GLY A 115 4.62 -2.80 -2.31
N PHE A 116 5.93 -2.61 -2.13
CA PHE A 116 6.71 -1.60 -2.86
C PHE A 116 7.33 -2.19 -4.14
N ALA A 117 8.11 -1.39 -4.86
CA ALA A 117 8.67 -1.78 -6.15
C ALA A 117 9.67 -2.95 -6.07
N ASP A 118 10.40 -3.05 -4.95
CA ASP A 118 11.50 -4.00 -4.75
C ASP A 118 11.24 -5.01 -3.62
N CYS A 119 10.55 -4.61 -2.56
CA CYS A 119 10.16 -5.43 -1.43
C CYS A 119 8.91 -4.88 -0.76
N GLY A 120 8.38 -5.54 0.26
CA GLY A 120 7.18 -5.09 0.95
C GLY A 120 6.88 -5.83 2.22
#